data_AF-A0A4R3T938-F1
#
_entry.id   AF-A0A4R3T938-F1
#
_cell.length_a   1.000
_cell.length_b   1.000
_cell.length_c   1.000
_cell.angle_alpha   90.00
_cell.angle_beta   90.00
_cell.angle_gamma   90.00
#
_symmetry.space_group_name_H-M   'P 1'
#
loop_
_entity.id
_entity.type
_entity.pdbx_description
1 polymer ?
#
loop_
_entity_poly.entity_id
_entity_poly.type
_entity_poly.pdbx_seq_one_letter_code
_entity_poly.pdbx_strand_id
1 'polypeptide(L)'
;MTELFDVFPYIENDKVIIRKMDMNDVAALPEISNNDNVYKYISPFLYKESNKMLETAIKNLGGRDFEKKKLIISNDGIFSKQNWNYNT
;
A
#
# COMPACT_ATOMS: atom_id res chain seq x y z
N MET A 1 -22.49 -2.49 -15.55
CA MET A 1 -21.94 -1.22 -15.02
C MET A 1 -21.27 -1.60 -13.72
N THR A 2 -19.95 -1.42 -13.62
CA THR A 2 -19.18 -1.81 -12.42
C THR A 2 -19.32 -0.69 -11.40
N GLU A 3 -19.84 -0.96 -10.21
CA GLU A 3 -19.99 0.05 -9.15
C GLU A 3 -18.63 0.31 -8.46
N LEU A 4 -18.51 1.46 -7.78
CA LEU A 4 -17.29 2.00 -7.15
C LEU A 4 -16.62 1.06 -6.12
N PHE A 5 -17.25 -0.06 -5.75
CA PHE A 5 -16.75 -1.04 -4.77
C PHE A 5 -16.95 -2.49 -5.20
N ASP A 6 -17.29 -2.76 -6.47
CA ASP A 6 -17.42 -4.14 -6.96
C ASP A 6 -16.04 -4.73 -7.28
N VAL A 7 -15.10 -3.88 -7.69
CA VAL A 7 -13.74 -4.27 -8.08
C VAL A 7 -12.77 -3.26 -7.50
N PHE A 8 -11.68 -3.76 -6.89
CA PHE A 8 -10.62 -2.89 -6.39
C PHE A 8 -9.97 -2.17 -7.59
N PRO A 9 -9.81 -0.84 -7.56
CA PRO A 9 -9.29 -0.12 -8.70
C PRO A 9 -7.86 -0.56 -9.06
N TYR A 10 -7.60 -0.59 -10.36
CA TYR A 10 -6.28 -0.77 -10.95
C TYR A 10 -6.05 0.37 -11.93
N ILE A 11 -5.10 1.25 -11.62
CA ILE A 11 -4.78 2.44 -12.41
C ILE A 11 -3.29 2.39 -12.71
N GLU A 12 -2.93 2.45 -13.98
CA GLU A 12 -1.53 2.36 -14.44
C GLU A 12 -1.25 3.43 -15.49
N ASN A 13 -0.05 4.01 -15.41
CA ASN A 13 0.56 4.78 -16.49
C ASN A 13 2.07 4.45 -16.57
N ASP A 14 2.79 5.16 -17.44
CA ASP A 14 4.23 4.92 -17.67
C ASP A 14 5.12 5.08 -16.41
N LYS A 15 4.62 5.74 -15.37
CA LYS A 15 5.40 6.09 -14.16
C LYS A 15 4.93 5.38 -12.91
N VAL A 16 3.63 5.09 -12.81
CA VAL A 16 2.97 4.72 -11.56
C VAL A 16 1.93 3.63 -11.79
N ILE A 17 1.87 2.70 -10.83
CA ILE A 17 0.77 1.77 -10.66
C ILE A 17 0.11 2.00 -9.31
N ILE A 18 -1.22 2.11 -9.30
CA ILE A 18 -2.08 2.05 -8.12
C ILE A 18 -2.92 0.78 -8.26
N ARG A 19 -2.69 -0.17 -7.37
CA ARG A 19 -3.39 -1.45 -7.33
C ARG A 19 -3.66 -1.85 -5.89
N LYS A 20 -4.52 -2.86 -5.72
CA LYS A 20 -4.65 -3.57 -4.45
C LYS A 20 -3.28 -4.10 -4.00
N MET A 21 -2.91 -3.80 -2.75
CA MET A 21 -1.73 -4.41 -2.13
C MET A 21 -1.97 -5.90 -1.88
N ASP A 22 -0.90 -6.68 -2.00
CA ASP A 22 -0.86 -8.10 -1.69
C ASP A 22 0.24 -8.42 -0.65
N MET A 23 0.29 -9.68 -0.22
CA MET A 23 1.20 -10.11 0.83
C MET A 23 2.68 -10.03 0.45
N ASN A 24 3.02 -10.04 -0.85
CA ASN A 24 4.39 -9.87 -1.32
C ASN A 24 4.87 -8.43 -1.16
N ASP A 25 3.94 -7.46 -1.12
CA ASP A 25 4.29 -6.04 -0.92
C ASP A 25 4.78 -5.76 0.52
N VAL A 26 4.44 -6.62 1.49
CA VAL A 26 4.82 -6.46 2.91
C VAL A 26 6.32 -6.31 3.08
N ALA A 27 7.14 -6.96 2.26
CA ALA A 27 8.60 -6.91 2.39
C ALA A 27 9.19 -5.53 2.03
N ALA A 28 8.52 -4.76 1.17
CA ALA A 28 8.97 -3.44 0.73
C ALA A 28 8.46 -2.30 1.62
N LEU A 29 7.33 -2.51 2.32
CA LEU A 29 6.73 -1.48 3.18
C LEU A 29 7.61 -1.01 4.36
N PRO A 30 8.45 -1.86 4.99
CA PRO A 30 9.38 -1.43 6.05
C PRO A 30 10.36 -0.34 5.63
N GLU A 31 10.74 -0.27 4.34
CA GLU A 31 11.63 0.78 3.85
C GLU A 31 10.98 2.16 4.00
N ILE A 32 9.70 2.26 3.67
CA ILE A 32 8.92 3.50 3.79
C ILE A 32 8.56 3.73 5.25
N SER A 33 8.10 2.69 5.96
CA SER A 33 7.56 2.86 7.31
C SER A 33 8.62 3.17 8.36
N ASN A 34 9.87 2.78 8.11
CA ASN A 34 11.01 3.10 8.97
C ASN A 34 11.80 4.33 8.51
N ASN A 35 11.35 5.04 7.47
CA ASN A 35 12.00 6.26 7.02
C ASN A 35 11.64 7.43 7.94
N ASP A 36 12.64 7.97 8.65
CA ASP A 36 12.48 9.09 9.58
C ASP A 36 11.86 10.34 8.93
N ASN A 37 11.96 10.49 7.61
CA ASN A 37 11.35 11.62 6.89
C ASN A 37 9.83 11.46 6.69
N VAL A 38 9.33 10.23 6.66
CA VAL A 38 7.89 9.94 6.42
C VAL A 38 7.07 10.29 7.65
N TYR A 39 7.59 10.00 8.84
CA TYR A 39 6.89 10.23 10.11
C TYR A 39 7.58 11.24 11.02
N LYS A 40 8.39 12.14 10.45
CA LYS A 40 9.22 13.12 11.17
C LYS A 40 8.49 13.91 12.27
N TYR A 41 7.20 14.15 12.08
CA TYR A 41 6.36 14.95 12.98
C TYR A 41 5.33 14.13 13.77
N ILE A 42 5.35 12.80 13.63
CA ILE A 42 4.45 11.87 14.31
C ILE A 42 5.27 11.12 15.37
N SER A 43 4.68 10.85 16.53
CA SER A 43 5.41 10.15 17.59
C SER A 43 5.66 8.68 17.22
N PRO A 44 6.84 8.09 17.52
CA PRO A 44 7.18 6.71 17.17
C PRO A 44 6.16 5.65 17.59
N PHE A 45 5.47 5.85 18.71
CA PHE A 45 4.44 4.90 19.14
C PHE A 45 3.19 4.88 18.24
N LEU A 46 2.98 5.91 17.41
CA LEU A 46 1.84 6.05 16.50
C LEU A 46 2.10 5.49 15.09
N TYR A 47 3.36 5.29 14.70
CA TYR A 47 3.71 4.90 13.32
C TYR A 47 4.64 3.68 13.22
N LYS A 48 5.24 3.23 14.33
CA LYS A 48 6.17 2.11 14.31
C LYS A 48 5.40 0.80 14.14
N GLU A 49 5.16 0.47 12.88
CA GLU A 49 4.43 -0.72 12.48
C GLU A 49 5.36 -1.95 12.45
N SER A 50 4.89 -3.06 13.03
CA SER A 50 5.54 -4.36 12.86
C SER A 50 5.07 -5.02 11.56
N ASN A 51 5.88 -5.90 10.97
CA ASN A 51 5.46 -6.67 9.78
C ASN A 51 4.11 -7.37 9.99
N LYS A 52 3.86 -7.91 11.19
CA LYS A 52 2.59 -8.56 11.53
C LYS A 52 1.39 -7.59 11.49
N MET A 53 1.59 -6.33 11.87
CA MET A 53 0.55 -5.31 11.75
C MET A 53 0.33 -4.92 10.28
N LEU A 54 1.40 -4.76 9.49
CA LEU A 54 1.31 -4.53 8.04
C LEU A 54 0.56 -5.65 7.31
N GLU A 55 0.90 -6.91 7.58
CA GLU A 55 0.18 -8.07 7.04
C GLU A 55 -1.31 -8.06 7.37
N THR A 56 -1.63 -7.70 8.63
CA THR A 56 -3.03 -7.61 9.09
C THR A 56 -3.76 -6.47 8.41
N ALA A 57 -3.09 -5.33 8.21
CA ALA A 57 -3.64 -4.17 7.51
C ALA A 57 -3.94 -4.50 6.04
N ILE A 58 -3.01 -5.11 5.30
CA ILE A 58 -3.21 -5.49 3.89
C ILE A 58 -4.38 -6.48 3.75
N LYS A 59 -4.47 -7.49 4.63
CA LYS A 59 -5.58 -8.46 4.63
C LYS A 59 -6.92 -7.79 4.88
N ASN A 60 -7.00 -6.87 5.85
CA ASN A 60 -8.25 -6.17 6.17
C ASN A 60 -8.66 -5.18 5.08
N LEU A 61 -7.69 -4.45 4.51
CA LEU A 61 -7.88 -3.49 3.42
C LEU A 61 -8.53 -4.18 2.21
N GLY A 62 -7.95 -5.30 1.78
CA GLY A 62 -8.41 -6.07 0.64
C GLY A 62 -9.65 -6.92 0.87
N GLY A 63 -10.05 -7.13 2.12
CA GLY A 63 -11.19 -7.96 2.51
C GLY A 63 -12.24 -7.11 3.22
N ARG A 64 -12.34 -7.25 4.54
CA ARG A 64 -13.35 -6.63 5.40
C ARG A 64 -13.63 -5.16 5.07
N ASP A 65 -12.60 -4.34 4.88
CA ASP A 65 -12.77 -2.90 4.76
C ASP A 65 -13.28 -2.50 3.38
N PHE A 66 -12.83 -3.16 2.33
CA PHE A 66 -13.38 -3.02 0.97
C PHE A 66 -14.81 -3.56 0.86
N GLU A 67 -15.06 -4.76 1.38
CA GLU A 67 -16.40 -5.39 1.39
C GLU A 67 -17.44 -4.54 2.12
N LYS A 68 -17.04 -3.91 3.23
CA LYS A 68 -17.92 -3.02 4.01
C LYS A 68 -18.00 -1.60 3.45
N LYS A 69 -17.38 -1.33 2.29
CA LYS A 69 -17.33 0.00 1.65
C LYS A 69 -16.88 1.08 2.63
N LYS A 70 -15.94 0.74 3.52
CA LYS A 70 -15.35 1.74 4.40
C LYS A 70 -14.60 2.74 3.53
N LEU A 71 -14.55 3.99 3.99
CA LEU A 71 -13.74 5.00 3.34
C LEU A 71 -12.27 4.56 3.38
N ILE A 72 -11.73 4.16 2.24
CA ILE A 72 -10.31 3.86 2.07
C ILE A 72 -9.65 5.16 1.60
N ILE A 73 -9.08 5.92 2.54
CA ILE A 73 -8.22 7.05 2.22
C ILE A 73 -6.85 6.47 1.90
N SER A 74 -6.41 6.54 0.65
CA SER A 74 -5.04 6.18 0.27
C SER A 74 -4.09 7.28 0.76
N ASN A 75 -3.64 7.18 2.00
CA ASN A 75 -2.44 7.86 2.47
C ASN A 75 -1.26 6.90 2.24
N ASP A 76 -0.65 7.00 1.06
CA ASP A 76 0.65 6.47 0.62
C ASP A 76 0.84 5.00 0.19
N GLY A 77 1.67 4.87 -0.86
CA GLY A 77 2.09 3.64 -1.53
C GLY A 77 2.12 3.74 -3.07
N ILE A 78 2.77 4.75 -3.65
CA ILE A 78 2.96 4.86 -5.11
C ILE A 78 4.11 3.92 -5.52
N PHE A 79 3.79 2.81 -6.20
CA PHE A 79 4.80 1.94 -6.79
C PHE A 79 5.23 2.50 -8.14
N SER A 80 6.51 2.89 -8.24
CA SER A 80 7.11 3.30 -9.51
C SER A 80 7.47 2.06 -10.34
N LYS A 81 7.09 2.06 -11.61
CA LYS A 81 7.47 1.01 -12.56
C LYS A 81 8.95 1.18 -12.93
N GLN A 82 9.86 0.66 -12.11
CA GLN A 82 11.27 0.60 -12.49
C GLN A 82 11.47 -0.53 -13.50
N ASN A 83 11.84 -0.17 -14.73
CA ASN A 83 12.35 -1.12 -15.72
C ASN A 83 13.72 -1.61 -15.25
N TRP A 84 13.78 -2.79 -14.63
CA TRP A 84 15.05 -3.47 -14.38
C TRP A 84 15.59 -4.02 -15.70
N ASN A 85 16.37 -3.19 -16.41
CA ASN A 85 17.26 -3.68 -17.44
C ASN A 85 18.48 -4.28 -16.74
N TYR A 86 18.42 -5.58 -16.42
CA TYR A 86 19.64 -6.35 -16.17
C TYR A 86 20.38 -6.48 -17.50
N ASN A 87 21.27 -5.52 -17.79
CA ASN A 87 22.34 -5.76 -18.74
C ASN A 87 23.54 -6.27 -17.95
N THR A 88 23.85 -7.55 -18.22
CA THR A 88 25.10 -8.32 -18.04
C THR A 88 26.28 -7.62 -17.37
#